data_AF-A0A916B7K3-F1
#
_entry.id   AF-A0A916B7K3-F1
#
_cell.length_a   1.000
_cell.length_b   1.000
_cell.length_c   1.000
_cell.angle_alpha   90.00
_cell.angle_beta   90.00
_cell.angle_gamma   90.00
#
_symmetry.space_group_name_H-M   'P 1'
#
loop_
_entity.id
_entity.type
_entity.pdbx_description
1 polymer ?
#
loop_
_entity_poly.entity_id
_entity_poly.type
_entity_poly.pdbx_seq_one_letter_code
_entity_poly.pdbx_strand_id
1 'polypeptide(L)' 'MDSIYRWKGEIRHGREHKILIKTSAARIATLEHEIRAAHPYAVAEILHFEIDSGNFDYLDWITQSTQ' A
#
# COMPACT_ATOMS: atom_id res chain seq x y z
N MET A 1 -4.39 13.40 5.12
CA MET A 1 -2.97 13.38 5.56
C MET A 1 -2.26 14.45 4.75
N ASP A 2 -1.36 15.21 5.37
CA ASP A 2 -0.52 16.15 4.63
C ASP A 2 0.82 15.48 4.34
N SER A 3 1.21 15.47 3.07
CA SER A 3 2.47 14.96 2.58
C SER A 3 3.38 16.13 2.20
N ILE A 4 4.65 16.06 2.62
CA ILE A 4 5.66 17.07 2.29
C ILE A 4 6.80 16.37 1.58
N TYR A 5 7.14 16.83 0.38
CA TYR A 5 8.19 16.24 -0.43
C TYR A 5 8.88 17.29 -1.29
N ARG A 6 10.05 16.97 -1.83
CA ARG A 6 10.77 17.83 -2.77
C ARG A 6 10.53 17.37 -4.19
N TRP A 7 10.06 18.26 -5.06
CA TRP A 7 9.86 17.98 -6.48
C TRP A 7 10.38 19.13 -7.34
N LYS A 8 11.20 18.80 -8.35
CA LYS A 8 11.87 19.78 -9.22
C LYS A 8 12.57 20.91 -8.46
N GLY A 9 13.24 20.56 -7.36
CA GLY A 9 14.00 21.50 -6.52
C GLY A 9 13.18 22.20 -5.43
N GLU A 10 11.85 22.22 -5.54
CA GLU A 10 10.97 22.94 -4.62
C GLU A 10 10.30 22.02 -3.60
N ILE A 11 10.01 22.55 -2.41
CA ILE A 11 9.18 21.85 -1.42
C ILE A 11 7.71 21.96 -1.83
N ARG A 12 7.02 20.83 -1.85
CA ARG A 12 5.60 20.70 -2.16
C ARG A 12 4.85 20.17 -0.95
N HIS A 13 3.63 20.65 -0.78
CA HIS A 13 2.67 20.17 0.21
C HIS A 13 1.48 19.59 -0.55
N GLY A 14 1.17 18.31 -0.32
CA GLY A 14 0.05 17.61 -0.93
C GLY A 14 -0.93 17.13 0.13
N ARG A 15 -2.23 17.30 -0.12
CA ARG A 15 -3.27 16.66 0.70
C ARG A 15 -3.64 15.33 0.08
N GLU A 16 -3.38 14.25 0.80
CA GLU A 16 -3.51 12.89 0.30
C GLU A 16 -4.23 11.97 1.30
N HIS A 17 -4.60 10.79 0.80
CA HIS A 17 -5.19 9.72 1.59
C HIS A 17 -4.20 8.57 1.68
N LYS A 18 -3.87 8.16 2.91
CA LYS A 18 -3.06 6.97 3.16
C LYS A 18 -3.99 5.77 3.34
N ILE A 19 -3.73 4.70 2.58
CA ILE A 19 -4.52 3.46 2.62
C ILE A 19 -3.62 2.35 3.18
N LEU A 20 -4.14 1.56 4.13
CA LEU A 20 -3.47 0.39 4.68
C LEU A 20 -4.23 -0.88 4.28
N ILE A 21 -3.72 -1.58 3.29
CA ILE A 21 -4.31 -2.81 2.75
C ILE A 21 -3.67 -4.02 3.43
N LYS A 22 -4.48 -5.01 3.80
CA LYS A 22 -4.02 -6.30 4.33
C LYS A 22 -4.25 -7.33 3.24
N THR A 23 -3.23 -8.09 2.90
CA THR A 23 -3.30 -9.09 1.85
C THR A 23 -2.27 -10.19 2.11
N SER A 24 -2.45 -11.34 1.48
CA SER A 24 -1.47 -12.42 1.51
C SER A 24 -0.28 -12.10 0.62
N ALA A 25 0.89 -12.66 0.94
CA ALA A 25 2.11 -12.47 0.15
C ALA A 25 1.93 -12.86 -1.32
N ALA A 26 1.13 -13.89 -1.59
CA ALA A 26 0.81 -14.37 -2.94
C ALA A 26 0.11 -13.32 -3.83
N ARG A 27 -0.57 -12.34 -3.24
CA ARG A 27 -1.35 -11.33 -3.98
C ARG A 27 -0.61 -10.01 -4.14
N ILE A 28 0.57 -9.83 -3.55
CA ILE A 28 1.31 -8.56 -3.57
C ILE A 28 1.56 -8.07 -5.01
N ALA A 29 2.10 -8.95 -5.88
CA ALA A 29 2.41 -8.56 -7.26
C ALA A 29 1.17 -8.14 -8.05
N THR A 30 0.07 -8.90 -7.92
CA THR A 30 -1.22 -8.56 -8.55
C THR A 30 -1.77 -7.25 -7.99
N LEU A 31 -1.76 -7.08 -6.66
CA LEU A 31 -2.25 -5.87 -6.01
C LEU A 31 -1.46 -4.63 -6.44
N GLU A 32 -0.12 -4.71 -6.49
CA GLU A 32 0.72 -3.61 -6.97
C GLU A 32 0.37 -3.23 -8.42
N HIS A 33 0.20 -4.23 -9.29
CA HIS A 33 -0.19 -4.01 -10.69
C HIS A 33 -1.51 -3.26 -10.78
N GLU A 34 -2.55 -3.74 -10.09
CA GLU A 34 -3.88 -3.13 -10.12
C GLU A 34 -3.88 -1.71 -9.54
N ILE A 35 -3.17 -1.49 -8.42
CA ILE A 35 -3.03 -0.15 -7.85
C ILE A 35 -2.39 0.78 -8.88
N ARG A 36 -1.27 0.37 -9.49
CA ARG A 36 -0.58 1.20 -10.50
C ARG A 36 -1.44 1.49 -11.73
N ALA A 37 -2.22 0.52 -12.18
CA ALA A 37 -3.11 0.69 -13.33
C ALA A 37 -4.25 1.68 -13.04
N ALA A 38 -4.75 1.72 -11.81
CA ALA A 38 -5.85 2.59 -11.40
C ALA A 38 -5.39 3.94 -10.79
N HIS A 39 -4.13 4.08 -10.40
CA HIS A 39 -3.67 5.25 -9.64
C HIS A 39 -3.58 6.51 -10.51
N PRO A 40 -4.00 7.69 -10.02
CA PRO A 40 -3.88 8.95 -10.75
C PRO A 40 -2.43 9.46 -10.94
N TYR A 41 -1.45 8.84 -10.28
CA TYR A 41 -0.06 9.28 -10.31
C TYR A 41 0.76 8.33 -11.19
N ALA A 42 1.65 8.92 -12.00
CA ALA A 42 2.56 8.14 -12.83
C ALA A 42 3.54 7.29 -12.01
N VAL A 43 3.90 7.74 -10.80
CA VAL A 43 4.71 7.01 -9.83
C VAL A 43 3.97 7.04 -8.49
N ALA A 44 3.21 5.98 -8.21
CA ALA A 44 2.45 5.83 -6.97
C ALA A 44 3.37 5.36 -5.82
N GLU A 45 3.17 5.89 -4.61
CA GLU A 45 3.81 5.35 -3.41
C GLU A 45 3.13 4.02 -3.03
N ILE A 46 3.87 2.92 -3.17
CA ILE A 46 3.42 1.58 -2.78
C ILE A 46 4.56 0.93 -2.01
N LEU A 47 4.33 0.64 -0.73
CA LEU A 47 5.28 -0.02 0.15
C LEU A 47 4.57 -1.19 0.84
N HIS A 48 5.21 -2.34 0.89
CA HIS A 48 4.74 -3.49 1.65
C HIS A 48 5.70 -3.78 2.80
N PHE A 49 5.13 -4.22 3.92
CA PHE A 49 5.87 -4.63 5.11
C PHE A 49 5.38 -6.03 5.48
N GLU A 50 6.30 -6.95 5.72
CA GLU A 50 5.94 -8.29 6.19
C GLU A 50 5.50 -8.22 7.66
N ILE A 51 4.45 -8.96 7.98
CA ILE A 51 3.99 -9.15 9.36
C ILE A 51 4.59 -10.46 9.85
N ASP A 52 5.51 -10.36 10.81
CA ASP A 52 6.22 -11.51 11.36
C ASP A 52 5.39 -12.31 12.39
N SER A 53 4.46 -11.63 13.05
CA SER A 53 3.68 -12.16 14.16
C SER A 53 2.41 -11.35 14.40
N GLY A 54 1.41 -11.98 15.03
CA GLY A 54 0.14 -11.35 15.34
C GLY A 54 -0.86 -12.33 15.94
N ASN A 55 -2.09 -11.88 16.12
CA ASN A 55 -3.18 -12.77 16.52
C ASN A 55 -3.42 -13.81 15.41
N PHE A 56 -3.32 -15.09 15.78
CA PHE A 56 -3.40 -16.21 14.84
C PHE A 56 -4.72 -16.20 14.04
N ASP A 57 -5.85 -16.12 14.73
CA ASP A 57 -7.18 -16.18 14.09
C ASP A 57 -7.38 -15.04 13.08
N TYR A 58 -6.84 -13.85 13.38
CA TYR A 58 -6.91 -12.70 12.48
C TYR A 58 -6.03 -12.87 11.23
N LEU A 59 -4.81 -13.39 11.39
CA LEU A 59 -3.91 -13.65 10.27
C LEU A 59 -4.42 -14.79 9.38
N ASP A 60 -5.00 -15.82 9.99
CA ASP A 60 -5.67 -16.91 9.27
C ASP A 60 -6.89 -16.38 8.50
N TRP A 61 -7.72 -15.53 9.11
CA TRP A 61 -8.83 -14.88 8.42
C TRP A 61 -8.38 -14.01 7.23
N ILE A 62 -7.31 -13.22 7.37
CA ILE A 62 -6.73 -12.46 6.24
C ILE A 62 -6.32 -13.42 5.13
N THR A 63 -5.62 -14.51 5.49
CA THR A 63 -5.14 -15.51 4.54
C THR A 63 -6.31 -16.10 3.77
N GLN A 64 -7.34 -16.59 4.46
CA GLN A 64 -8.55 -17.17 3.84
C GLN A 64 -9.33 -16.16 2.98
N SER A 65 -9.35 -14.89 3.37
CA SER A 65 -10.03 -13.83 2.62
C SER A 65 -9.27 -13.40 1.35
N THR A 66 -8.01 -13.80 1.22
CA THR A 66 -7.09 -13.30 0.18
C THR A 66 -6.27 -14.40 -0.49
N GLN A 67 -6.74 -15.66 -0.47
CA GLN A 67 -6.20 -16.73 -1.31
C GLN A 67 -6.51 -16.48 -2.79
#